data_AF-A0A016TVG3-F1
#
_entry.id   AF-A0A016TVG3-F1
#
_cell.length_a   1.000
_cell.length_b   1.000
_cell.length_c   1.000
_cell.angle_alpha   90.00
_cell.angle_beta   90.00
_cell.angle_gamma   90.00
#
_symmetry.space_group_name_H-M   'P 1'
#
loop_
_entity.id
_entity.type
_entity.pdbx_description
1 polymer ?
#
loop_
_entity_poly.entity_id
_entity_poly.type
_entity_poly.pdbx_seq_one_letter_code
_entity_poly.pdbx_strand_id
1 'polypeptide(L)'
;MHELFGVGVIIGCNGSIWISAGMSSDPDGGYSQDIISAIPMDKRLSMVRVAACIRLLSKNLICIYDVSIIAAYRSSLSYKIKDLARAEISALLIPKVKQLIFDEEKQREQEAANEKIGRHPLV
;
A
#
# COMPACT_ATOMS: atom_id res chain seq x y z
N MET A 1 0.40 -8.48 -8.15
CA MET A 1 -0.86 -8.03 -7.51
C MET A 1 -0.66 -8.17 -6.01
N HIS A 2 -0.93 -7.13 -5.23
CA HIS A 2 -0.73 -7.15 -3.78
C HIS A 2 -2.07 -7.09 -3.07
N GLU A 3 -2.27 -7.94 -2.07
CA GLU A 3 -3.36 -7.78 -1.12
C GLU A 3 -2.85 -6.96 0.06
N LEU A 4 -3.37 -5.74 0.22
CA LEU A 4 -2.96 -4.80 1.26
C LEU A 4 -4.17 -4.48 2.12
N PHE A 5 -4.12 -4.76 3.42
CA PHE A 5 -5.23 -4.45 4.35
C PHE A 5 -6.59 -5.03 3.93
N GLY A 6 -6.59 -6.21 3.32
CA GLY A 6 -7.80 -6.89 2.82
C GLY A 6 -8.43 -6.24 1.59
N VAL A 7 -7.67 -5.40 0.86
CA VAL A 7 -8.03 -4.85 -0.45
C VAL A 7 -7.01 -5.25 -1.51
N GLY A 8 -7.50 -5.53 -2.73
CA GLY A 8 -6.64 -5.85 -3.86
C GLY A 8 -6.06 -4.59 -4.49
N VAL A 9 -4.75 -4.57 -4.74
CA VAL A 9 -4.06 -3.46 -5.41
C VAL A 9 -3.23 -3.98 -6.58
N ILE A 10 -3.47 -3.41 -7.76
CA ILE A 10 -2.68 -3.64 -8.98
C ILE A 10 -2.04 -2.31 -9.37
N ILE A 11 -0.72 -2.29 -9.48
CA ILE A 11 0.06 -1.13 -9.92
C ILE A 11 0.51 -1.43 -11.35
N GLY A 12 -0.10 -0.74 -12.33
CA GLY A 12 0.32 -0.82 -13.72
C GLY A 12 1.57 0.03 -13.96
N CYS A 13 2.49 -0.45 -14.79
CA CYS A 13 3.71 0.28 -15.15
C CYS A 13 3.44 1.58 -15.93
N ASN A 14 2.21 1.78 -16.41
CA ASN A 14 1.74 3.00 -17.07
C ASN A 14 1.23 4.08 -16.09
N GLY A 15 1.30 3.84 -14.77
CA GLY A 15 0.80 4.75 -13.74
C GLY A 15 -0.67 4.56 -13.39
N SER A 16 -1.39 3.65 -14.06
CA SER A 16 -2.75 3.28 -13.67
C SER A 16 -2.70 2.32 -12.48
N ILE A 17 -3.40 2.68 -11.40
CA ILE A 17 -3.51 1.85 -10.20
C ILE A 17 -4.96 1.44 -10.00
N TRP A 18 -5.21 0.14 -9.93
CA TRP A 18 -6.52 -0.45 -9.68
C TRP A 18 -6.63 -0.89 -8.22
N ILE A 19 -7.73 -0.52 -7.57
CA ILE A 19 -8.04 -0.89 -6.18
C ILE A 19 -9.38 -1.60 -6.18
N SER A 20 -9.38 -2.85 -5.74
CA SER A 20 -10.57 -3.70 -5.66
C SER A 20 -10.86 -4.10 -4.21
N ALA A 21 -12.09 -4.51 -3.93
CA ALA A 21 -12.45 -5.03 -2.61
C ALA A 21 -11.58 -6.24 -2.23
N GLY A 22 -11.27 -7.13 -3.15
CA GLY A 22 -10.34 -8.22 -2.90
C GLY A 22 -9.75 -8.72 -4.20
N MET A 23 -8.98 -9.79 -4.13
CA MET A 23 -8.56 -10.51 -5.33
C MET A 23 -9.79 -11.23 -5.90
N SER A 24 -10.07 -11.01 -7.19
CA SER A 24 -11.09 -11.80 -7.89
C SER A 24 -10.58 -13.23 -7.99
N SER A 25 -11.32 -14.18 -7.44
CA SER A 25 -11.08 -15.61 -7.61
C SER A 25 -11.84 -16.17 -8.81
N ASP A 26 -12.31 -15.30 -9.72
CA ASP A 26 -13.18 -15.70 -10.83
C ASP A 26 -12.37 -16.57 -11.83
N PRO A 27 -12.69 -17.87 -11.94
CA PRO A 27 -11.95 -18.78 -12.80
C PRO A 27 -12.06 -18.40 -14.29
N ASP A 28 -13.10 -17.66 -14.67
CA ASP A 28 -13.35 -17.24 -16.06
C ASP A 28 -12.63 -15.93 -16.43
N GLY A 29 -11.70 -15.46 -15.61
CA GLY A 29 -10.84 -14.31 -15.94
C GLY A 29 -11.49 -12.94 -15.77
N GLY A 30 -12.65 -12.85 -15.11
CA GLY A 30 -13.25 -11.58 -14.68
C GLY A 30 -14.02 -10.81 -15.77
N TYR A 31 -14.49 -11.49 -16.82
CA TYR A 31 -15.43 -10.90 -17.80
C TYR A 31 -16.87 -10.82 -17.29
N SER A 32 -17.15 -11.43 -16.13
CA SER A 32 -18.42 -11.30 -15.43
C SER A 32 -18.47 -9.97 -14.66
N GLN A 33 -19.62 -9.29 -14.66
CA GLN A 33 -19.84 -8.12 -13.80
C GLN A 33 -20.59 -8.56 -12.55
N ASP A 34 -19.95 -8.39 -11.39
CA ASP A 34 -20.62 -8.57 -10.10
C ASP A 34 -21.38 -7.28 -9.74
N ILE A 35 -22.62 -7.19 -10.22
CA ILE A 35 -23.51 -6.04 -10.04
C ILE A 35 -24.35 -6.14 -8.74
N ILE A 36 -24.32 -7.31 -8.08
CA ILE A 36 -25.24 -7.65 -6.98
C ILE A 36 -24.52 -7.62 -5.64
N SER A 37 -23.22 -7.96 -5.60
CA SER A 37 -22.47 -8.03 -4.36
C SER A 37 -22.29 -6.65 -3.72
N ALA A 38 -22.87 -6.50 -2.53
CA ALA A 38 -22.68 -5.31 -1.72
C ALA A 38 -21.36 -5.39 -0.95
N ILE A 39 -20.43 -4.48 -1.24
CA ILE A 39 -19.17 -4.39 -0.49
C ILE A 39 -19.46 -3.75 0.88
N PRO A 40 -19.06 -4.39 2.01
CA PRO A 40 -19.22 -3.84 3.35
C PRO A 40 -18.62 -2.43 3.50
N MET A 41 -19.21 -1.60 4.35
CA MET A 41 -18.77 -0.21 4.51
C MET A 41 -17.31 -0.10 4.96
N ASP A 42 -16.89 -0.91 5.93
CA ASP A 42 -15.50 -0.92 6.42
C ASP A 42 -14.50 -1.25 5.32
N LYS A 43 -14.87 -2.17 4.44
CA LYS A 43 -14.05 -2.57 3.30
C LYS A 43 -13.94 -1.44 2.27
N ARG A 44 -15.05 -0.74 1.99
CA ARG A 44 -15.03 0.49 1.17
C ARG A 44 -14.15 1.57 1.80
N LEU A 45 -14.20 1.76 3.12
CA LEU A 45 -13.35 2.72 3.82
C LEU A 45 -11.86 2.36 3.69
N SER A 46 -11.49 1.08 3.80
CA SER A 46 -10.12 0.62 3.55
C SER A 46 -9.68 0.93 2.10
N MET A 47 -10.51 0.64 1.10
CA MET A 47 -10.22 0.95 -0.31
C MET A 47 -9.99 2.45 -0.51
N VAL A 48 -10.87 3.30 0.01
CA VAL A 48 -10.75 4.77 -0.11
C VAL A 48 -9.51 5.28 0.61
N ARG A 49 -9.17 4.72 1.78
CA ARG A 49 -7.95 5.08 2.52
C ARG A 49 -6.69 4.72 1.73
N VAL A 50 -6.62 3.53 1.13
CA VAL A 50 -5.51 3.14 0.25
C VAL A 50 -5.40 4.11 -0.93
N ALA A 51 -6.52 4.44 -1.57
CA ALA A 51 -6.56 5.40 -2.68
C ALA A 51 -6.09 6.81 -2.26
N ALA A 52 -6.44 7.24 -1.05
CA ALA A 52 -5.98 8.52 -0.49
C ALA A 52 -4.47 8.50 -0.19
N CYS A 53 -3.94 7.39 0.33
CA CYS A 53 -2.51 7.20 0.57
C CYS A 53 -1.70 7.22 -0.73
N ILE A 54 -2.17 6.54 -1.78
CA ILE A 54 -1.54 6.57 -3.11
C ILE A 54 -1.47 7.99 -3.67
N ARG A 55 -2.57 8.76 -3.55
CA ARG A 55 -2.59 10.17 -3.95
C ARG A 55 -1.63 11.02 -3.11
N LEU A 56 -1.55 10.77 -1.81
CA LEU A 56 -0.61 11.44 -0.90
C LEU A 56 0.84 11.20 -1.34
N LEU A 57 1.21 9.95 -1.63
CA LEU A 57 2.55 9.58 -2.11
C LEU A 57 2.86 10.25 -3.46
N SER A 58 1.94 10.13 -4.42
CA SER A 58 2.07 10.70 -5.77
C SER A 58 2.31 12.22 -5.74
N LYS A 59 1.50 12.97 -4.97
CA LYS A 59 1.64 14.43 -4.84
C LYS A 59 2.98 14.87 -4.24
N ASN A 60 3.64 13.99 -3.50
CA ASN A 60 4.90 14.29 -2.80
C ASN A 60 6.10 13.60 -3.47
N LEU A 61 5.94 13.11 -4.70
CA LEU A 61 7.00 12.48 -5.50
C LEU A 61 7.66 11.28 -4.79
N ILE A 62 6.88 10.53 -4.02
CA ILE A 62 7.34 9.29 -3.39
C ILE A 62 6.98 8.13 -4.32
N CYS A 63 7.96 7.26 -4.60
CA CYS A 63 7.76 6.06 -5.40
C CYS A 63 6.63 5.20 -4.82
N ILE A 64 5.78 4.64 -5.69
CA ILE A 64 4.58 3.90 -5.29
C ILE A 64 4.81 2.41 -5.49
N TYR A 65 4.95 1.71 -4.37
CA TYR A 65 5.11 0.27 -4.25
C TYR A 65 4.58 -0.19 -2.88
N ASP A 66 4.56 -1.49 -2.63
CA ASP A 66 3.95 -2.09 -1.43
C ASP A 66 4.38 -1.44 -0.11
N VAL A 67 5.69 -1.30 0.14
CA VAL A 67 6.22 -0.68 1.37
C VAL A 67 5.76 0.75 1.54
N SER A 68 5.87 1.57 0.49
CA SER A 68 5.44 2.97 0.53
C SER A 68 3.94 3.12 0.84
N ILE A 69 3.10 2.24 0.27
CA ILE A 69 1.65 2.23 0.51
C ILE A 69 1.36 1.80 1.94
N ILE A 70 2.03 0.77 2.44
CA ILE A 70 1.89 0.30 3.82
C ILE A 70 2.30 1.38 4.82
N ALA A 71 3.44 2.04 4.59
CA ALA A 71 3.93 3.12 5.44
C ALA A 71 2.97 4.32 5.47
N ALA A 72 2.46 4.72 4.30
CA ALA A 72 1.45 5.77 4.18
C ALA A 72 0.15 5.38 4.90
N TYR A 73 -0.33 4.16 4.70
CA TYR A 73 -1.55 3.66 5.33
C TYR A 73 -1.43 3.66 6.85
N ARG A 74 -0.36 3.06 7.41
CA ARG A 74 -0.10 3.03 8.86
C ARG A 74 -0.04 4.44 9.44
N SER A 75 0.67 5.35 8.78
CA SER A 75 0.77 6.75 9.22
C SER A 75 -0.56 7.48 9.17
N SER A 76 -1.42 7.13 8.21
CA SER A 76 -2.74 7.76 8.03
C SER A 76 -3.75 7.39 9.11
N LEU A 77 -3.58 6.29 9.85
CA LEU A 77 -4.60 5.74 10.76
C LEU A 77 -5.02 6.71 11.87
N SER A 78 -4.12 7.60 12.29
CA SER A 78 -4.41 8.66 13.27
C SER A 78 -5.32 9.77 12.74
N TYR A 79 -5.62 9.77 11.44
CA TYR A 79 -6.40 10.80 10.76
C TYR A 79 -7.64 10.21 10.07
N LYS A 80 -8.68 11.04 9.93
CA LYS A 80 -9.85 10.67 9.13
C LYS A 80 -9.45 10.70 7.65
N ILE A 81 -10.02 9.78 6.87
CA ILE A 81 -9.68 9.60 5.44
C ILE A 81 -9.82 10.90 4.65
N LYS A 82 -10.92 11.65 4.89
CA LYS A 82 -11.19 12.93 4.23
C LYS A 82 -10.13 14.01 4.49
N ASP A 83 -9.45 13.94 5.63
CA ASP A 83 -8.46 14.93 6.04
C ASP A 83 -7.09 14.69 5.39
N LEU A 84 -6.84 13.48 4.85
CA LEU A 84 -5.57 13.12 4.19
C LEU A 84 -5.29 13.95 2.92
N ALA A 85 -6.31 14.57 2.34
CA ALA A 85 -6.16 15.47 1.20
C ALA A 85 -5.72 16.90 1.58
N ARG A 86 -5.79 17.27 2.87
CA ARG A 86 -5.43 18.61 3.36
C ARG A 86 -3.92 18.79 3.37
N ALA A 87 -3.45 19.94 2.88
CA ALA A 87 -2.02 20.23 2.79
C ALA A 87 -1.31 20.19 4.15
N GLU A 88 -1.95 20.72 5.20
CA GLU A 88 -1.46 20.70 6.58
C GLU A 88 -1.20 19.27 7.08
N ILE A 89 -2.15 18.36 6.82
CA ILE A 89 -2.06 16.95 7.24
C ILE A 89 -1.01 16.22 6.40
N SER A 90 -0.95 16.49 5.09
CA SER A 90 0.09 15.97 4.22
C SER A 90 1.49 16.35 4.71
N ALA A 91 1.72 17.63 5.05
CA ALA A 91 3.03 18.11 5.50
C ALA A 91 3.50 17.42 6.79
N LEU A 92 2.58 17.07 7.69
CA LEU A 92 2.88 16.33 8.93
C LEU A 92 3.12 14.83 8.68
N LEU A 93 2.37 14.22 7.75
CA LEU A 93 2.46 12.79 7.48
C LEU A 93 3.73 12.41 6.71
N ILE A 94 4.11 13.21 5.72
CA ILE A 94 5.17 12.83 4.77
C ILE A 94 6.52 12.54 5.42
N PRO A 95 7.02 13.33 6.40
CA PRO A 95 8.24 12.99 7.12
C PRO A 95 8.17 11.62 7.81
N LYS A 96 7.04 11.33 8.48
CA LYS A 96 6.81 10.05 9.14
C LYS A 96 6.75 8.89 8.14
N VAL A 97 6.10 9.09 7.01
CA VAL A 97 6.04 8.09 5.93
C VAL A 97 7.43 7.79 5.38
N LYS A 98 8.23 8.82 5.09
CA LYS A 98 9.60 8.65 4.59
C LYS A 98 10.49 7.93 5.60
N GLN A 99 10.36 8.25 6.88
CA GLN A 99 11.09 7.57 7.94
C GLN A 99 10.73 6.08 8.02
N LEU A 100 9.44 5.75 8.01
CA LEU A 100 9.00 4.35 8.02
C LEU A 100 9.47 3.55 6.80
N ILE A 101 9.48 4.18 5.62
CA ILE A 101 10.02 3.55 4.41
C ILE A 101 11.52 3.28 4.61
N PHE A 102 12.28 4.28 5.05
CA PHE A 102 13.71 4.15 5.26
C PHE A 102 14.05 3.05 6.28
N ASP A 103 13.33 3.00 7.40
CA ASP A 103 13.56 2.01 8.46
C ASP A 103 13.29 0.58 7.96
N GLU A 104 12.24 0.38 7.17
CA GLU A 104 11.89 -0.92 6.58
C GLU A 104 12.93 -1.39 5.55
N GLU A 105 13.39 -0.50 4.65
CA GLU A 105 14.42 -0.86 3.66
C GLU A 105 15.75 -1.24 4.35
N LYS A 106 16.15 -0.47 5.37
CA LYS A 106 17.33 -0.77 6.17
C LYS A 106 17.23 -2.13 6.87
N GLN A 107 16.04 -2.47 7.38
CA GLN A 107 15.81 -3.77 7.99
C GLN A 107 15.96 -4.90 6.96
N ARG A 108 15.39 -4.76 5.76
CA ARG A 108 15.54 -5.76 4.67
C ARG A 108 16.97 -5.96 4.24
N GLU A 109 17.75 -4.88 4.16
CA GLU A 109 19.19 -4.95 3.86
C GLU A 109 19.95 -5.75 4.94
N GLN A 110 19.65 -5.50 6.22
CA GLN A 110 20.26 -6.23 7.33
C GLN A 110 19.88 -7.71 7.34
N GLU A 111 18.63 -8.04 7.06
CA GLU A 111 18.15 -9.42 6.95
C GLU A 111 18.84 -10.15 5.79
N ALA A 112 18.95 -9.52 4.62
CA ALA A 112 19.67 -10.07 3.48
C ALA A 112 21.17 -10.26 3.76
N ALA A 113 21.80 -9.37 4.53
CA ALA A 113 23.18 -9.53 4.97
C ALA A 113 23.34 -10.72 5.93
N ASN A 114 22.44 -10.86 6.90
CA ASN A 114 22.45 -11.97 7.87
C ASN A 114 22.24 -13.32 7.18
N GLU A 115 21.35 -13.40 6.19
CA GLU A 115 21.10 -14.63 5.43
C GLU A 115 22.32 -15.08 4.63
N LYS A 116 23.07 -14.14 4.03
CA LYS A 116 24.32 -14.45 3.31
C LYS A 116 25.40 -15.00 4.24
N ILE A 117 25.49 -14.49 5.47
CA ILE A 117 26.43 -14.98 6.49
C ILE A 117 26.05 -16.41 6.93
N GLY A 118 24.76 -16.69 7.12
CA GLY A 118 24.28 -18.02 7.53
C GLY A 118 24.38 -19.12 6.47
N ARG A 119 24.53 -18.75 5.18
CA ARG A 119 24.68 -19.70 4.07
C ARG A 119 26.13 -20.08 3.74
N HIS A 120 27.13 -19.50 4.41
CA HIS A 120 28.50 -19.98 4.28
C HIS A 120 28.64 -21.33 5.02
N PRO A 121 28.98 -22.44 4.35
CA PRO A 121 29.24 -23.69 5.05
C PRO A 121 30.46 -23.49 5.97
N LEU A 122 30.35 -23.94 7.22
CA LEU A 122 31.52 -24.18 8.05
C LEU A 122 32.39 -25.20 7.31
N VAL A 123 33.52 -24.71 6.77
CA VAL A 123 34.57 -25.51 6.15
C VAL A 123 35.14 -26.48 7.17
#